data_AF-A0A5P2DUE1-F1
#
_entry.id   AF-A0A5P2DUE1-F1
#
_cell.length_a   1.000
_cell.length_b   1.000
_cell.length_c   1.000
_cell.angle_alpha   90.00
_cell.angle_beta   90.00
_cell.angle_gamma   90.00
#
_symmetry.space_group_name_H-M   'P 1'
#
loop_
_entity.id
_entity.type
_entity.pdbx_description
1 polymer ?
#
loop_
_entity_poly.entity_id
_entity_poly.type
_entity_poly.pdbx_seq_one_letter_code
_entity_poly.pdbx_strand_id
1 'polypeptide(L)'
;MVNWRRSLVHGFWALDRAMGGQRRPTRIQKWVARHRLGTGLCVAVPTTLLLVLLSPEEGPDNPLLAVLFGLLMGLVFGLTAASERLRQRRLKRVGIWDGS
;
A
#
# COMPACT_ATOMS: atom_id res chain seq x y z
N MET A 1 26.37 -2.00 -0.45
CA MET A 1 24.91 -2.26 -0.47
C MET A 1 24.13 -1.53 0.64
N VAL A 2 24.67 -1.38 1.86
CA VAL A 2 24.03 -0.64 2.98
C VAL A 2 23.73 0.83 2.64
N ASN A 3 24.64 1.45 1.90
CA ASN A 3 24.59 2.83 1.38
C ASN A 3 23.42 3.06 0.40
N TRP A 4 23.18 2.14 -0.55
CA TRP A 4 22.05 2.24 -1.49
C TRP A 4 20.69 2.15 -0.78
N ARG A 5 20.56 1.18 0.14
CA ARG A 5 19.31 0.99 0.89
C ARG A 5 18.99 2.19 1.79
N ARG A 6 20.00 2.79 2.43
CA ARG A 6 19.83 4.04 3.20
C ARG A 6 19.41 5.20 2.29
N SER A 7 20.04 5.35 1.13
CA SER A 7 19.68 6.38 0.16
C SER A 7 18.20 6.30 -0.25
N LEU A 8 17.73 5.11 -0.63
CA LEU A 8 16.32 4.89 -0.99
C LEU A 8 15.35 5.21 0.16
N VAL A 9 15.69 4.80 1.39
CA VAL A 9 14.88 5.11 2.56
C VAL A 9 14.83 6.62 2.82
N HIS A 10 15.96 7.31 2.71
CA HIS A 10 16.01 8.77 2.85
C HIS A 10 15.21 9.48 1.77
N GLY A 11 15.34 9.06 0.50
CA GLY A 11 14.59 9.60 -0.62
C GLY A 11 13.08 9.40 -0.45
N PHE A 12 12.66 8.19 -0.05
CA PHE A 12 11.26 7.90 0.25
C PHE A 12 10.71 8.84 1.35
N TRP A 13 11.44 9.00 2.46
CA TRP A 13 11.00 9.87 3.54
C TRP A 13 11.06 11.37 3.21
N ALA A 14 11.96 11.77 2.30
CA ALA A 14 12.00 13.15 1.80
C ALA A 14 10.77 13.45 0.93
N LEU A 15 10.44 12.54 0.01
CA LEU A 15 9.25 12.63 -0.82
C LEU A 15 7.96 12.60 0.02
N ASP A 16 7.87 11.69 1.00
CA ASP A 16 6.76 11.63 1.96
C ASP A 16 6.57 12.98 2.67
N ARG A 17 7.66 13.61 3.15
CA ARG A 17 7.57 14.95 3.77
C ARG A 17 7.10 16.01 2.79
N ALA A 18 7.61 16.01 1.56
CA ALA A 18 7.23 16.96 0.52
C ALA A 18 5.73 16.85 0.17
N MET A 19 5.18 15.63 0.16
CA MET A 19 3.76 15.36 -0.06
C MET A 19 2.89 15.61 1.18
N GLY A 20 3.42 16.24 2.24
CA GLY A 20 2.65 16.57 3.43
C GLY A 20 2.55 15.42 4.45
N GLY A 21 3.48 14.47 4.42
CA GLY A 21 3.54 13.34 5.35
C GLY A 21 3.72 13.72 6.83
N GLN A 22 3.92 15.00 7.15
CA GLN A 22 3.89 15.56 8.52
C GLN A 22 2.48 15.87 9.04
N ARG A 23 1.44 15.77 8.22
CA ARG A 23 0.05 15.95 8.67
C ARG A 23 -0.41 14.78 9.55
N ARG A 24 -1.34 15.05 10.46
CA ARG A 24 -1.98 14.01 11.29
C ARG A 24 -2.70 12.99 10.40
N PRO A 25 -2.70 11.68 10.75
CA PRO A 25 -3.33 10.66 9.92
C PRO A 25 -4.86 10.80 9.93
N THR A 26 -5.49 10.60 8.77
CA THR A 26 -6.96 10.57 8.67
C THR A 26 -7.53 9.26 9.23
N ARG A 27 -8.84 9.20 9.49
CA ARG A 27 -9.52 7.96 9.97
C ARG A 27 -9.24 6.77 9.04
N ILE A 28 -9.30 7.00 7.73
CA ILE A 28 -9.03 5.97 6.72
C ILE A 28 -7.56 5.51 6.81
N GLN A 29 -6.60 6.43 6.89
CA GLN A 29 -5.18 6.09 7.02
C GLN A 29 -4.88 5.28 8.29
N LYS A 30 -5.53 5.61 9.43
CA LYS A 30 -5.43 4.82 10.67
C LYS A 30 -5.97 3.41 10.48
N TRP A 31 -7.12 3.28 9.82
CA TRP A 31 -7.74 1.98 9.53
C TRP A 31 -6.86 1.13 8.60
N VAL A 32 -6.41 1.71 7.48
CA VAL A 32 -5.53 1.04 6.50
C VAL A 32 -4.23 0.57 7.16
N ALA A 33 -3.59 1.42 7.98
CA ALA A 33 -2.37 1.05 8.70
C ALA A 33 -2.56 -0.13 9.68
N ARG A 34 -3.77 -0.31 10.22
CA ARG A 34 -4.12 -1.40 11.11
C ARG A 34 -4.40 -2.70 10.36
N HIS A 35 -4.97 -2.62 9.16
CA HIS A 35 -5.45 -3.77 8.39
C HIS A 35 -4.66 -3.98 7.08
N ARG A 36 -3.33 -4.17 7.14
CA ARG A 36 -2.49 -4.37 5.93
C ARG A 36 -2.98 -5.51 5.01
N LEU A 37 -3.21 -6.68 5.59
CA LEU A 37 -3.70 -7.85 4.85
C LEU A 37 -5.13 -7.59 4.34
N GLY A 38 -5.97 -6.97 5.17
CA GLY A 38 -7.33 -6.59 4.79
C GLY A 38 -7.34 -5.61 3.61
N THR A 39 -6.54 -4.55 3.64
CA THR A 39 -6.43 -3.58 2.53
C THR A 39 -5.93 -4.24 1.25
N GLY A 40 -4.91 -5.10 1.34
CA GLY A 40 -4.42 -5.84 0.19
C GLY A 40 -5.50 -6.75 -0.42
N LEU A 41 -6.19 -7.53 0.42
CA LEU A 41 -7.27 -8.42 -0.03
C LEU A 41 -8.49 -7.67 -0.58
N CYS A 42 -8.89 -6.57 0.06
CA CYS A 42 -9.98 -5.71 -0.39
C CYS A 42 -9.72 -5.07 -1.75
N VAL A 43 -8.47 -4.97 -2.20
CA VAL A 43 -8.13 -4.52 -3.55
C VAL A 43 -7.93 -5.70 -4.49
N ALA A 44 -7.20 -6.73 -4.06
CA ALA A 44 -6.92 -7.90 -4.88
C ALA A 44 -8.18 -8.59 -5.36
N VAL A 45 -9.11 -8.91 -4.45
CA VAL A 45 -10.31 -9.70 -4.78
C VAL A 45 -11.21 -8.97 -5.79
N PRO A 46 -11.63 -7.72 -5.57
CA PRO A 46 -12.44 -7.02 -6.56
C PRO A 46 -11.71 -6.79 -7.89
N THR A 47 -10.39 -6.54 -7.86
CA THR A 47 -9.62 -6.32 -9.09
C THR A 47 -9.55 -7.60 -9.92
N THR A 48 -9.26 -8.74 -9.30
CA THR A 48 -9.27 -10.04 -9.98
C THR A 48 -10.65 -10.33 -10.56
N LEU A 49 -11.71 -10.16 -9.77
CA LEU A 49 -13.09 -10.40 -10.23
C LEU A 49 -13.47 -9.49 -11.39
N LEU A 50 -13.11 -8.21 -11.34
CA LEU A 50 -13.38 -7.27 -12.42
C LEU A 50 -12.66 -7.68 -13.71
N LEU A 51 -11.38 -8.07 -13.62
CA LEU A 51 -10.61 -8.49 -14.79
C LEU A 51 -11.13 -9.80 -15.38
N VAL A 52 -11.54 -10.75 -14.53
CA VAL A 52 -12.21 -11.98 -14.98
C VAL A 52 -13.54 -11.65 -15.66
N LEU A 53 -14.32 -10.71 -15.13
CA LEU A 53 -15.61 -10.33 -15.72
C LEU A 53 -15.44 -9.60 -17.08
N LEU A 54 -14.39 -8.79 -17.22
CA LEU A 54 -14.09 -8.05 -18.45
C LEU A 54 -13.32 -8.88 -19.50
N SER A 55 -12.91 -10.09 -19.14
CA SER A 55 -12.14 -10.97 -20.01
C SER A 55 -13.05 -11.56 -21.10
N PRO A 56 -12.73 -11.38 -22.40
CA PRO A 56 -13.41 -12.10 -23.48
C PRO A 56 -13.21 -13.60 -23.32
N GLU A 57 -14.20 -14.41 -23.71
CA GLU A 57 -14.22 -15.88 -23.59
C GLU A 57 -13.02 -16.60 -24.26
N GLU A 58 -12.24 -15.93 -25.08
CA GLU A 58 -11.23 -16.55 -25.93
C GLU A 58 -9.82 -16.43 -25.34
N GLY A 59 -9.44 -17.36 -24.47
CA GLY A 59 -8.04 -17.62 -24.13
C GLY A 59 -7.82 -18.41 -22.82
N PRO A 60 -7.08 -19.53 -22.84
CA PRO A 60 -6.80 -20.33 -21.63
C PRO A 60 -5.95 -19.59 -20.57
N ASP A 61 -5.27 -18.50 -20.96
CA ASP A 61 -4.35 -17.74 -20.09
C ASP A 61 -5.03 -16.57 -19.35
N ASN A 62 -6.27 -16.26 -19.70
CA ASN A 62 -7.00 -15.08 -19.22
C ASN A 62 -7.23 -15.04 -17.69
N PRO A 63 -7.66 -16.13 -17.02
CA PRO A 63 -7.90 -16.09 -15.58
C PRO A 63 -6.61 -16.01 -14.76
N LEU A 64 -5.50 -16.59 -15.25
CA LEU A 64 -4.23 -16.58 -14.56
C LEU A 64 -3.62 -15.16 -14.57
N LEU A 65 -3.72 -14.46 -15.70
CA LEU A 65 -3.27 -13.07 -15.82
C LEU A 65 -4.09 -12.12 -14.93
N ALA A 66 -5.42 -12.33 -14.85
CA ALA A 66 -6.29 -11.58 -13.94
C ALA A 66 -5.91 -11.80 -12.46
N VAL A 67 -5.62 -13.04 -12.06
CA VAL A 67 -5.17 -13.37 -10.70
C VAL A 67 -3.82 -12.73 -10.39
N LEU A 68 -2.84 -12.83 -11.31
CA LEU A 68 -1.52 -12.22 -11.14
C LEU A 68 -1.63 -10.70 -10.97
N PHE A 69 -2.47 -10.04 -11.77
CA PHE A 69 -2.68 -8.60 -11.67
C PHE A 69 -3.37 -8.21 -10.36
N GLY A 70 -4.41 -8.95 -9.96
CA GLY A 70 -5.07 -8.71 -8.67
C GLY A 70 -4.12 -8.90 -7.48
N LEU A 71 -3.26 -9.93 -7.51
CA LEU A 71 -2.22 -10.13 -6.50
C LEU A 71 -1.20 -9.00 -6.48
N LEU A 72 -0.75 -8.54 -7.66
CA LEU A 72 0.17 -7.41 -7.78
C LEU A 72 -0.44 -6.14 -7.16
N MET A 73 -1.70 -5.85 -7.49
CA MET A 73 -2.42 -4.70 -6.92
C MET A 73 -2.60 -4.84 -5.41
N GLY A 74 -3.00 -6.02 -4.93
CA GLY A 74 -3.09 -6.31 -3.50
C GLY A 74 -1.76 -6.13 -2.77
N LEU A 75 -0.65 -6.55 -3.39
CA LEU A 75 0.69 -6.35 -2.86
C LEU A 75 1.04 -4.86 -2.78
N VAL A 76 0.84 -4.09 -3.84
CA VAL A 76 1.11 -2.65 -3.87
C VAL A 76 0.34 -1.92 -2.77
N PHE A 77 -0.96 -2.20 -2.63
CA PHE A 77 -1.80 -1.57 -1.61
C PHE A 77 -1.46 -2.07 -0.19
N GLY A 78 -1.13 -3.35 -0.03
CA GLY A 78 -0.66 -3.92 1.24
C GLY A 78 0.67 -3.31 1.70
N LEU A 79 1.61 -3.09 0.77
CA LEU A 79 2.88 -2.40 1.03
C LEU A 79 2.66 -0.92 1.34
N THR A 80 1.70 -0.28 0.71
CA THR A 80 1.32 1.11 1.01
C THR A 80 0.69 1.23 2.40
N ALA A 81 -0.20 0.30 2.77
CA ALA A 81 -0.69 0.19 4.15
C ALA A 81 0.46 -0.06 5.13
N ALA A 82 1.50 -0.77 4.68
CA ALA A 82 2.68 -1.01 5.47
C ALA A 82 3.55 0.23 5.69
N SER A 83 3.81 1.00 4.64
CA SER A 83 4.53 2.26 4.74
C SER A 83 3.76 3.27 5.60
N GLU A 84 2.43 3.34 5.48
CA GLU A 84 1.59 4.22 6.30
C GLU A 84 1.69 3.89 7.80
N ARG A 85 1.75 2.60 8.17
CA ARG A 85 2.01 2.21 9.57
C ARG A 85 3.39 2.65 10.06
N LEU A 86 4.41 2.62 9.20
CA LEU A 86 5.75 3.12 9.54
C LEU A 86 5.75 4.65 9.70
N ARG A 87 5.00 5.36 8.85
CA ARG A 87 4.79 6.81 8.93
C ARG A 87 4.13 7.18 10.24
N GLN A 88 3.05 6.49 10.60
CA GLN A 88 2.38 6.65 11.89
C GLN A 88 3.31 6.42 13.09
N ARG A 89 4.14 5.37 13.06
CA ARG A 89 5.17 5.15 14.10
C ARG A 89 6.21 6.28 14.15
N ARG A 90 6.63 6.80 12.99
CA ARG A 90 7.54 7.95 12.91
C ARG A 90 6.91 9.21 13.50
N LEU A 91 5.66 9.52 13.13
CA LEU A 91 4.94 10.70 13.66
C LEU A 91 4.82 10.66 15.18
N LYS A 92 4.57 9.46 15.75
CA LYS A 92 4.62 9.24 17.21
C LYS A 92 5.99 9.53 17.80
N ARG A 93 7.06 8.98 17.21
CA ARG A 93 8.44 9.18 17.70
C ARG A 93 8.90 10.63 17.63
N VAL A 94 8.41 11.41 16.67
CA VAL A 94 8.79 12.83 16.49
C VAL A 94 7.85 13.77 17.27
N GLY A 95 6.85 13.23 17.99
CA GLY A 95 5.94 14.03 18.82
C GLY A 95 4.88 14.81 18.04
N ILE A 96 4.73 14.58 16.74
CA ILE A 96 3.76 15.29 15.89
C ILE A 96 2.33 14.76 16.10
N TRP A 97 2.22 13.48 16.49
CA TRP A 97 0.95 12.80 16.71
C TRP A 97 1.08 11.82 17.87
N ASP A 98 0.16 11.88 18.82
CA ASP A 98 0.14 11.06 20.03
C ASP A 98 -0.42 9.64 19.81
N GLY A 99 -1.19 9.44 18.74
CA GLY A 99 -1.84 8.16 18.47
C GLY A 99 -3.36 8.16 18.65
N SER A 100 -3.95 9.30 19.03
CA SER A 100 -5.39 9.55 19.03
C SER A 100 -5.96 9.49 17.62
#